data_AF-A0A9W7LDZ2-F1
#
_entry.id   AF-A0A9W7LDZ2-F1
#
_cell.length_a   1.000
_cell.length_b   1.000
_cell.length_c   1.000
_cell.angle_alpha   90.00
_cell.angle_beta   90.00
_cell.angle_gamma   90.00
#
_symmetry.space_group_name_H-M   'P 1'
#
loop_
_entity.id
_entity.type
_entity.pdbx_description
1 polymer ?
#
loop_
_entity_poly.entity_id
_entity_poly.type
_entity_poly.pdbx_seq_one_letter_code
_entity_poly.pdbx_strand_id
1 'polypeptide(L)'
;MYGETTRTLGLDDGTCERYRSSVPAGRRYASPAGLFNTGTNLLTSLLEMNCDFAPNNHHFQVPWGKHNPLAARNTHTPRTYEGKGLVVEDCLPLVMVKDPLTWMNSMCKNRYAANWKHQQVECPNFLDEDGSQIPVKVTYQSAVEHHEWGHKTYPGLVGMWNEWYGDYIGDSVDDFPRLIVRYEDLLFRPEETVKGICDCAGGKFKEGGEFKTKEGAAKSHGNTGGKEASMIKYGDEERRVVGYKDEDLKFFDENIDMRIMNLLGYKLSGLEEWTEGGGGG
;
A
#
# COMPACT_ATOMS: atom_id res chain seq x y z
N MET A 1 18.76 -0.15 1.39
CA MET A 1 17.53 -0.40 2.18
C MET A 1 16.66 -1.55 1.65
N TYR A 2 16.09 -1.49 0.45
CA TYR A 2 15.01 -2.42 0.01
C TYR A 2 15.43 -3.64 -0.83
N GLY A 3 16.71 -4.02 -0.78
CA GLY A 3 17.28 -5.15 -1.53
C GLY A 3 17.57 -4.85 -3.01
N GLU A 4 18.14 -5.83 -3.72
CA GLU A 4 18.50 -5.74 -5.15
C GLU A 4 17.42 -6.26 -6.11
N THR A 5 16.44 -7.01 -5.60
CA THR A 5 15.34 -7.59 -6.38
C THR A 5 14.00 -6.97 -6.02
N THR A 6 12.99 -7.14 -6.88
CA THR A 6 11.60 -6.86 -6.51
C THR A 6 11.10 -7.88 -5.48
N ARG A 7 10.10 -7.49 -4.67
CA ARG A 7 9.39 -8.37 -3.72
C ARG A 7 7.88 -8.09 -3.79
N THR A 8 7.28 -8.41 -4.93
CA THR A 8 5.82 -8.38 -5.06
C THR A 8 5.25 -9.75 -4.71
N LEU A 9 4.46 -9.82 -3.63
CA LEU A 9 3.83 -11.07 -3.22
C LEU A 9 2.75 -11.45 -4.25
N GLY A 10 2.63 -12.74 -4.57
CA GLY A 10 1.69 -13.25 -5.57
C GLY A 10 2.29 -13.46 -6.97
N LEU A 11 3.46 -12.91 -7.30
CA LEU A 11 4.05 -13.14 -8.63
C LEU A 11 4.56 -14.58 -8.82
N ASP A 12 5.15 -15.16 -7.77
CA ASP A 12 5.88 -16.43 -7.86
C ASP A 12 5.23 -17.59 -7.08
N ASP A 13 4.00 -17.43 -6.57
CA ASP A 13 3.30 -18.41 -5.72
C ASP A 13 2.09 -19.08 -6.39
N GLY A 14 2.00 -18.98 -7.72
CA GLY A 14 0.91 -19.52 -8.51
C GLY A 14 -0.35 -18.65 -8.56
N THR A 15 -0.37 -17.49 -7.89
CA THR A 15 -1.54 -16.60 -7.89
C THR A 15 -1.90 -16.14 -9.31
N CYS A 16 -0.92 -15.82 -10.14
CA CYS A 16 -1.14 -15.39 -11.52
C CYS A 16 -1.78 -16.49 -12.37
N GLU A 17 -1.32 -17.73 -12.27
CA GLU A 17 -1.89 -18.88 -12.95
C GLU A 17 -3.33 -19.13 -12.48
N ARG A 18 -3.56 -19.09 -11.16
CA ARG A 18 -4.91 -19.22 -10.58
C ARG A 18 -5.84 -18.15 -11.14
N TYR A 19 -5.44 -16.88 -11.12
CA TYR A 19 -6.24 -15.78 -11.67
C TYR A 19 -6.56 -15.96 -13.15
N ARG A 20 -5.54 -16.24 -13.97
CA ARG A 20 -5.75 -16.43 -15.42
C ARG A 20 -6.60 -17.67 -15.71
N SER A 21 -6.54 -18.70 -14.87
CA SER A 21 -7.38 -19.90 -15.03
C SER A 21 -8.84 -19.69 -14.60
N SER A 22 -9.09 -18.84 -13.59
CA SER A 22 -10.43 -18.62 -13.03
C SER A 22 -11.22 -17.54 -13.76
N VAL A 23 -10.53 -16.56 -14.37
CA VAL A 23 -11.16 -15.44 -15.07
C VAL A 23 -10.92 -15.55 -16.58
N PRO A 24 -11.97 -15.55 -17.43
CA PRO A 24 -11.80 -15.55 -18.88
C PRO A 24 -11.01 -14.34 -19.38
N ALA A 25 -10.16 -14.51 -20.39
CA ALA A 25 -9.29 -13.44 -20.90
C ALA A 25 -10.03 -12.14 -21.24
N GLY A 26 -11.21 -12.25 -21.87
CA GLY A 26 -12.04 -11.09 -22.22
C GLY A 26 -12.72 -10.37 -21.04
N ARG A 27 -12.50 -10.84 -19.81
CA ARG A 27 -13.08 -10.29 -18.57
C ARG A 27 -12.02 -9.81 -17.56
N ARG A 28 -10.75 -10.22 -17.73
CA ARG A 28 -9.66 -9.86 -16.81
C ARG A 28 -9.41 -8.36 -16.81
N TYR A 29 -9.13 -7.81 -15.64
CA TYR A 29 -8.55 -6.48 -15.45
C TYR A 29 -7.82 -6.44 -14.10
N ALA A 30 -6.85 -5.54 -13.97
CA ALA A 30 -6.16 -5.30 -12.71
C ALA A 30 -6.41 -3.87 -12.23
N SER A 31 -6.52 -3.68 -10.92
CA SER A 31 -6.85 -2.36 -10.35
C SER A 31 -6.19 -2.14 -8.99
N PRO A 32 -5.79 -0.91 -8.65
CA PRO A 32 -5.09 -0.64 -7.42
C PRO A 32 -6.03 -0.65 -6.20
N ALA A 33 -5.50 -1.19 -5.11
CA ALA A 33 -5.97 -1.02 -3.74
C ALA A 33 -4.78 -0.57 -2.88
N GLY A 34 -5.02 -0.04 -1.68
CA GLY A 34 -3.96 0.37 -0.76
C GLY A 34 -4.44 1.44 0.21
N LEU A 35 -3.80 1.52 1.38
CA LEU A 35 -3.96 2.65 2.28
C LEU A 35 -3.67 3.98 1.56
N PHE A 36 -4.15 5.09 2.15
CA PHE A 36 -3.78 6.42 1.70
C PHE A 36 -2.25 6.57 1.60
N ASN A 37 -1.73 7.39 0.69
CA ASN A 37 -0.29 7.68 0.56
C ASN A 37 0.65 6.50 0.23
N THR A 38 0.13 5.40 -0.33
CA THR A 38 0.91 4.21 -0.72
C THR A 38 1.35 4.19 -2.19
N GLY A 39 1.00 5.23 -2.96
CA GLY A 39 1.41 5.34 -4.37
C GLY A 39 0.47 4.67 -5.38
N THR A 40 -0.79 4.38 -5.01
CA THR A 40 -1.81 3.82 -5.93
C THR A 40 -1.91 4.56 -7.27
N ASN A 41 -1.79 5.89 -7.27
CA ASN A 41 -1.86 6.69 -8.50
C ASN A 41 -0.61 6.53 -9.37
N LEU A 42 0.57 6.37 -8.77
CA LEU A 42 1.80 6.09 -9.52
C LEU A 42 1.67 4.75 -10.23
N LEU A 43 1.15 3.73 -9.53
CA LEU A 43 0.88 2.41 -10.12
C LEU A 43 -0.06 2.53 -11.31
N THR A 44 -1.22 3.20 -11.14
CA THR A 44 -2.17 3.41 -12.25
C THR A 44 -1.50 4.08 -13.45
N SER A 45 -0.75 5.17 -13.24
CA SER A 45 -0.08 5.86 -14.34
C SER A 45 0.95 4.99 -15.06
N LEU A 46 1.74 4.21 -14.32
CA LEU A 46 2.76 3.34 -14.92
C LEU A 46 2.12 2.20 -15.72
N LEU A 47 1.02 1.62 -15.23
CA LEU A 47 0.22 0.64 -15.97
C LEU A 47 -0.38 1.25 -17.24
N GLU A 48 -0.98 2.44 -17.17
CA GLU A 48 -1.54 3.16 -18.33
C GLU A 48 -0.52 3.34 -19.44
N MET A 49 0.71 3.72 -19.06
CA MET A 49 1.74 4.05 -20.02
C MET A 49 2.37 2.81 -20.68
N ASN A 50 2.39 1.67 -19.99
CA ASN A 50 3.24 0.53 -20.37
C ASN A 50 2.50 -0.79 -20.60
N CYS A 51 1.27 -0.94 -20.09
CA CYS A 51 0.51 -2.19 -20.17
C CYS A 51 -0.73 -2.04 -21.04
N ASP A 52 -1.04 -3.07 -21.83
CA ASP A 52 -2.28 -3.22 -22.58
C ASP A 52 -3.08 -4.40 -22.01
N PHE A 53 -4.22 -4.10 -21.39
CA PHE A 53 -5.11 -5.09 -20.79
C PHE A 53 -6.30 -5.45 -21.71
N ALA A 54 -6.22 -5.13 -23.01
CA ALA A 54 -7.31 -5.37 -23.95
C ALA A 54 -7.96 -6.78 -23.82
N PRO A 55 -9.31 -6.88 -23.84
CA PRO A 55 -10.24 -5.80 -24.17
C PRO A 55 -10.60 -4.87 -22.99
N ASN A 56 -10.24 -5.22 -21.75
CA ASN A 56 -10.64 -4.42 -20.58
C ASN A 56 -9.44 -3.63 -20.06
N ASN A 57 -9.49 -2.31 -20.20
CA ASN A 57 -8.50 -1.44 -19.56
C ASN A 57 -8.47 -1.71 -18.05
N HIS A 58 -7.30 -1.50 -17.42
CA HIS A 58 -7.23 -1.41 -15.97
C HIS A 58 -8.15 -0.28 -15.48
N HIS A 59 -8.59 -0.38 -14.23
CA HIS A 59 -9.38 0.68 -13.61
C HIS A 59 -8.55 1.44 -12.58
N PHE A 60 -8.97 2.67 -12.29
CA PHE A 60 -8.26 3.54 -11.33
C PHE A 60 -8.37 3.07 -9.87
N GLN A 61 -9.27 2.14 -9.58
CA GLN A 61 -9.45 1.51 -8.28
C GLN A 61 -10.15 0.15 -8.40
N VAL A 62 -9.96 -0.71 -7.40
CA VAL A 62 -10.74 -1.95 -7.26
C VAL A 62 -12.25 -1.68 -7.15
N PRO A 63 -13.12 -2.65 -7.49
CA PRO A 63 -14.58 -2.49 -7.48
C PRO A 63 -15.21 -2.08 -6.15
N TRP A 64 -14.49 -2.20 -5.03
CA TRP A 64 -14.93 -1.79 -3.69
C TRP A 64 -14.21 -0.56 -3.14
N GLY A 65 -13.52 0.19 -4.01
CA GLY A 65 -12.83 1.43 -3.64
C GLY A 65 -11.40 1.20 -3.15
N LYS A 66 -10.44 1.93 -3.72
CA LYS A 66 -9.00 1.65 -3.53
C LYS A 66 -8.52 1.78 -2.08
N HIS A 67 -9.15 2.61 -1.26
CA HIS A 67 -8.74 2.86 0.12
C HIS A 67 -9.58 2.12 1.16
N ASN A 68 -10.65 1.45 0.72
CA ASN A 68 -11.52 0.74 1.64
C ASN A 68 -10.85 -0.56 2.13
N PRO A 69 -11.17 -1.02 3.35
CA PRO A 69 -10.70 -2.31 3.85
C PRO A 69 -11.25 -3.46 3.01
N LEU A 70 -10.63 -4.64 3.11
CA LEU A 70 -11.06 -5.82 2.35
C LEU A 70 -12.52 -6.21 2.65
N ALA A 71 -13.01 -5.97 3.86
CA ALA A 71 -14.41 -6.21 4.23
C ALA A 71 -15.43 -5.50 3.32
N ALA A 72 -15.03 -4.45 2.60
CA ALA A 72 -15.88 -3.75 1.64
C ALA A 72 -16.07 -4.50 0.30
N ARG A 73 -15.24 -5.51 0.00
CA ARG A 73 -15.12 -6.18 -1.32
C ARG A 73 -16.47 -6.56 -1.94
N ASN A 74 -17.37 -7.10 -1.13
CA ASN A 74 -18.65 -7.62 -1.60
C ASN A 74 -19.86 -6.78 -1.14
N THR A 75 -19.61 -5.65 -0.45
CA THR A 75 -20.67 -4.82 0.16
C THR A 75 -20.61 -3.37 -0.27
N HIS A 76 -19.62 -2.97 -1.08
CA HIS A 76 -19.47 -1.62 -1.59
C HIS A 76 -19.16 -1.60 -3.08
N THR A 77 -19.80 -0.67 -3.78
CA THR A 77 -19.45 -0.26 -5.12
C THR A 77 -19.28 1.26 -5.12
N PRO A 78 -18.11 1.80 -5.50
CA PRO A 78 -17.94 3.23 -5.66
C PRO A 78 -18.91 3.78 -6.70
N ARG A 79 -19.40 5.00 -6.47
CA ARG A 79 -20.33 5.70 -7.39
C ARG A 79 -19.86 5.74 -8.84
N THR A 80 -18.55 5.78 -9.07
CA THR A 80 -17.95 5.75 -10.41
C THR A 80 -18.14 4.43 -11.15
N TYR A 81 -18.53 3.36 -10.47
CA TYR A 81 -18.76 2.01 -11.01
C TYR A 81 -20.20 1.52 -10.87
N GLU A 82 -21.08 2.28 -10.21
CA GLU A 82 -22.52 1.98 -10.17
C GLU A 82 -23.08 1.83 -11.58
N GLY A 83 -23.85 0.75 -11.80
CA GLY A 83 -24.48 0.45 -13.10
C GLY A 83 -23.53 0.01 -14.21
N LYS A 84 -22.21 -0.11 -13.97
CA LYS A 84 -21.24 -0.55 -14.99
C LYS A 84 -21.12 -2.06 -15.14
N GLY A 85 -21.77 -2.83 -14.26
CA GLY A 85 -21.76 -4.30 -14.32
C GLY A 85 -20.37 -4.91 -14.08
N LEU A 86 -19.50 -4.24 -13.31
CA LEU A 86 -18.21 -4.81 -12.94
C LEU A 86 -18.43 -6.02 -12.02
N VAL A 87 -17.81 -7.14 -12.38
CA VAL A 87 -17.78 -8.34 -11.54
C VAL A 87 -16.53 -8.28 -10.67
N VAL A 88 -16.69 -8.49 -9.37
CA VAL A 88 -15.61 -8.34 -8.38
C VAL A 88 -14.52 -9.38 -8.60
N GLU A 89 -14.92 -10.60 -8.95
CA GLU A 89 -14.04 -11.75 -9.21
C GLU A 89 -13.19 -11.59 -10.48
N ASP A 90 -13.60 -10.72 -11.38
CA ASP A 90 -12.86 -10.44 -12.61
C ASP A 90 -11.65 -9.53 -12.35
N CYS A 91 -11.60 -8.84 -11.21
CA CYS A 91 -10.50 -7.96 -10.83
C CYS A 91 -9.33 -8.75 -10.22
N LEU A 92 -8.11 -8.51 -10.69
CA LEU A 92 -6.88 -8.77 -9.93
C LEU A 92 -6.52 -7.54 -9.09
N PRO A 93 -6.67 -7.58 -7.76
CA PRO A 93 -6.33 -6.45 -6.91
C PRO A 93 -4.81 -6.28 -6.83
N LEU A 94 -4.35 -5.06 -7.07
CA LEU A 94 -2.96 -4.66 -6.93
C LEU A 94 -2.82 -3.84 -5.65
N VAL A 95 -2.56 -4.51 -4.53
CA VAL A 95 -2.54 -3.94 -3.20
C VAL A 95 -1.20 -3.25 -2.96
N MET A 96 -1.20 -1.92 -3.03
CA MET A 96 -0.03 -1.11 -2.75
C MET A 96 0.28 -1.08 -1.26
N VAL A 97 1.49 -1.50 -0.93
CA VAL A 97 2.10 -1.37 0.40
C VAL A 97 3.32 -0.47 0.32
N LYS A 98 3.61 0.23 1.39
CA LYS A 98 4.77 1.11 1.52
C LYS A 98 5.44 0.81 2.85
N ASP A 99 6.76 1.02 2.93
CA ASP A 99 7.48 0.91 4.19
C ASP A 99 6.74 1.71 5.29
N PRO A 100 6.41 1.07 6.43
CA PRO A 100 5.46 1.66 7.38
C PRO A 100 5.96 2.97 7.98
N LEU A 101 7.24 3.11 8.31
CA LEU A 101 7.78 4.36 8.86
C LEU A 101 7.74 5.49 7.81
N THR A 102 8.09 5.20 6.55
CA THR A 102 7.96 6.23 5.51
C THR A 102 6.50 6.54 5.14
N TRP A 103 5.60 5.56 5.30
CA TRP A 103 4.16 5.72 5.10
C TRP A 103 3.53 6.59 6.18
N MET A 104 3.80 6.34 7.46
CA MET A 104 3.28 7.13 8.58
C MET A 104 3.74 8.59 8.49
N ASN A 105 5.01 8.82 8.12
CA ASN A 105 5.52 10.16 7.79
C ASN A 105 4.79 10.81 6.61
N SER A 106 4.27 10.02 5.67
CA SER A 106 3.48 10.55 4.55
C SER A 106 2.05 10.92 4.99
N MET A 107 1.48 10.20 5.96
CA MET A 107 0.17 10.50 6.55
C MET A 107 0.15 11.86 7.26
N CYS A 108 1.27 12.28 7.85
CA CYS A 108 1.44 13.62 8.45
C CYS A 108 1.21 14.78 7.47
N LYS A 109 1.55 14.59 6.19
CA LYS A 109 1.39 15.63 5.17
C LYS A 109 -0.03 15.72 4.65
N ASN A 110 -0.70 14.57 4.52
CA ASN A 110 -2.08 14.51 4.08
C ASN A 110 -2.76 13.28 4.68
N ARG A 111 -3.56 13.52 5.71
CA ARG A 111 -4.28 12.49 6.47
C ARG A 111 -5.47 11.88 5.73
N TYR A 112 -5.94 12.51 4.66
CA TYR A 112 -7.18 12.14 3.96
C TYR A 112 -8.35 11.97 4.93
N ALA A 113 -8.96 10.78 4.98
CA ALA A 113 -10.08 10.48 5.85
C ALA A 113 -9.67 9.95 7.23
N ALA A 114 -8.36 9.79 7.49
CA ALA A 114 -7.86 9.41 8.80
C ALA A 114 -7.73 10.65 9.70
N ASN A 115 -8.05 10.48 10.98
CA ASN A 115 -8.01 11.51 11.99
C ASN A 115 -7.43 10.96 13.29
N TRP A 116 -6.37 11.60 13.77
CA TRP A 116 -5.73 11.31 15.05
C TRP A 116 -5.10 12.60 15.61
N LYS A 117 -4.85 12.62 16.92
CA LYS A 117 -4.16 13.73 17.59
C LYS A 117 -2.70 13.73 17.11
N HIS A 118 -2.23 14.82 16.51
CA HIS A 118 -0.83 14.99 16.12
C HIS A 118 -0.47 16.47 16.07
N GLN A 119 0.83 16.76 16.14
CA GLN A 119 1.38 18.09 15.91
C GLN A 119 2.18 18.07 14.60
N GLN A 120 2.23 19.16 13.85
CA GLN A 120 2.98 19.19 12.57
C GLN A 120 4.48 18.96 12.77
N VAL A 121 5.03 19.38 13.91
CA VAL A 121 6.46 19.30 14.23
C VAL A 121 6.86 17.90 14.71
N GLU A 122 5.99 17.27 15.49
CA GLU A 122 6.16 15.92 16.03
C GLU A 122 5.07 15.04 15.41
N CYS A 123 5.37 14.47 14.24
CA CYS A 123 4.43 13.60 13.53
C CYS A 123 5.23 12.44 12.95
N PRO A 124 4.79 11.18 13.12
CA PRO A 124 3.40 10.76 13.35
C PRO A 124 2.83 10.82 14.78
N ASN A 125 3.66 10.89 15.82
CA ASN A 125 3.28 10.77 17.24
C ASN A 125 2.44 9.51 17.52
N PHE A 126 3.06 8.43 17.99
CA PHE A 126 2.33 7.20 18.31
C PHE A 126 1.74 7.23 19.71
N LEU A 127 2.39 7.94 20.62
CA LEU A 127 2.05 7.99 22.04
C LEU A 127 1.63 9.41 22.46
N ASP A 128 0.67 9.50 23.38
CA ASP A 128 0.32 10.74 24.08
C ASP A 128 1.30 11.00 25.24
N GLU A 129 1.20 12.15 25.90
CA GLU A 129 2.09 12.57 26.99
C GLU A 129 2.13 11.58 28.18
N ASP A 130 1.05 10.82 28.38
CA ASP A 130 0.94 9.78 29.41
C ASP A 130 1.42 8.39 28.95
N GLY A 131 1.96 8.29 27.73
CA GLY A 131 2.41 7.05 27.12
C GLY A 131 1.30 6.19 26.52
N SER A 132 0.04 6.65 26.52
CA SER A 132 -1.06 5.93 25.88
C SER A 132 -1.02 6.04 24.35
N GLN A 133 -1.47 5.00 23.64
CA GLN A 133 -1.51 5.02 22.18
C GLN A 133 -2.55 6.02 21.67
N ILE A 134 -2.20 6.81 20.65
CA ILE A 134 -3.12 7.76 20.04
C ILE A 134 -4.03 7.03 19.03
N PRO A 135 -5.35 6.93 19.24
CA PRO A 135 -6.23 6.21 18.32
C PRO A 135 -6.39 6.92 16.98
N VAL A 136 -6.47 6.15 15.90
CA VAL A 136 -6.72 6.65 14.55
C VAL A 136 -8.15 6.32 14.13
N LYS A 137 -8.97 7.35 13.93
CA LYS A 137 -10.34 7.22 13.42
C LYS A 137 -10.34 7.40 11.92
N VAL A 138 -10.97 6.49 11.17
CA VAL A 138 -11.07 6.56 9.72
C VAL A 138 -12.52 6.43 9.29
N THR A 139 -12.97 7.33 8.41
CA THR A 139 -14.26 7.23 7.72
C THR A 139 -14.02 6.81 6.28
N TYR A 140 -14.25 5.54 5.98
CA TYR A 140 -14.15 4.99 4.64
C TYR A 140 -15.36 5.35 3.77
N GLN A 141 -15.19 5.28 2.45
CA GLN A 141 -16.31 5.53 1.54
C GLN A 141 -17.25 4.33 1.59
N SER A 142 -18.50 4.54 2.02
CA SER A 142 -19.54 3.51 2.02
C SER A 142 -20.76 3.94 1.22
N ALA A 143 -21.41 2.98 0.57
CA ALA A 143 -22.69 3.16 -0.11
C ALA A 143 -23.86 3.01 0.87
N VAL A 144 -23.63 2.28 1.98
CA VAL A 144 -24.57 2.09 3.07
C VAL A 144 -24.13 2.97 4.23
N GLU A 145 -24.97 3.92 4.61
CA GLU A 145 -24.76 4.75 5.78
C GLU A 145 -24.64 3.86 7.03
N HIS A 146 -23.64 4.12 7.88
CA HIS A 146 -23.37 3.35 9.11
C HIS A 146 -22.97 1.87 8.94
N HIS A 147 -22.43 1.46 7.78
CA HIS A 147 -21.82 0.14 7.70
C HIS A 147 -20.63 0.02 8.66
N GLU A 148 -20.49 -1.11 9.35
CA GLU A 148 -19.46 -1.36 10.37
C GLU A 148 -18.02 -1.06 9.89
N TRP A 149 -17.65 -1.49 8.69
CA TRP A 149 -16.33 -1.19 8.13
C TRP A 149 -16.19 0.26 7.62
N GLY A 150 -17.29 1.00 7.48
CA GLY A 150 -17.31 2.39 7.01
C GLY A 150 -16.75 3.40 8.02
N HIS A 151 -16.79 3.08 9.31
CA HIS A 151 -16.19 3.88 10.37
C HIS A 151 -15.37 2.97 11.28
N LYS A 152 -14.05 3.13 11.27
CA LYS A 152 -13.15 2.26 12.04
C LYS A 152 -12.21 3.08 12.90
N THR A 153 -11.99 2.61 14.13
CA THR A 153 -10.99 3.15 15.04
C THR A 153 -9.90 2.13 15.23
N TYR A 154 -8.66 2.51 14.93
CA TYR A 154 -7.48 1.67 15.05
C TYR A 154 -6.66 2.09 16.29
N PRO A 155 -5.94 1.15 16.94
CA PRO A 155 -4.98 1.46 17.99
C PRO A 155 -3.69 2.04 17.36
N GLY A 156 -3.72 3.33 17.05
CA GLY A 156 -2.59 4.01 16.41
C GLY A 156 -2.43 3.75 14.91
N LEU A 157 -1.46 4.46 14.33
CA LEU A 157 -1.09 4.29 12.92
C LEU A 157 -0.44 2.92 12.67
N VAL A 158 0.30 2.39 13.65
CA VAL A 158 0.87 1.03 13.61
C VAL A 158 -0.26 0.00 13.52
N GLY A 159 -1.26 0.08 14.40
CA GLY A 159 -2.44 -0.79 14.37
C GLY A 159 -3.20 -0.70 13.05
N MET A 160 -3.38 0.52 12.52
CA MET A 160 -4.02 0.73 11.21
C MET A 160 -3.26 0.05 10.07
N TRP A 161 -1.93 0.14 10.04
CA TRP A 161 -1.11 -0.51 9.03
C TRP A 161 -1.19 -2.03 9.17
N ASN A 162 -0.98 -2.55 10.38
CA ASN A 162 -1.01 -3.99 10.67
C ASN A 162 -2.34 -4.61 10.25
N GLU A 163 -3.45 -4.04 10.70
CA GLU A 163 -4.77 -4.62 10.49
C GLU A 163 -5.18 -4.54 9.01
N TRP A 164 -4.98 -3.39 8.36
CA TRP A 164 -5.39 -3.22 6.96
C TRP A 164 -4.60 -4.14 6.02
N TYR A 165 -3.29 -4.28 6.19
CA TYR A 165 -2.50 -5.21 5.39
C TYR A 165 -2.63 -6.65 5.84
N GLY A 166 -2.88 -6.88 7.13
CA GLY A 166 -3.23 -8.18 7.69
C GLY A 166 -4.42 -8.79 6.98
N ASP A 167 -5.47 -8.02 6.72
CA ASP A 167 -6.65 -8.46 5.95
C ASP A 167 -6.29 -8.93 4.52
N TYR A 168 -5.26 -8.34 3.91
CA TYR A 168 -4.78 -8.69 2.57
C TYR A 168 -3.61 -9.69 2.56
N ILE A 169 -3.06 -10.11 3.69
CA ILE A 169 -1.90 -11.03 3.74
C ILE A 169 -2.17 -12.27 4.61
N GLY A 170 -3.10 -12.16 5.57
CA GLY A 170 -3.54 -13.27 6.41
C GLY A 170 -4.43 -14.27 5.68
N ASP A 171 -4.94 -15.24 6.43
CA ASP A 171 -5.58 -16.49 5.98
C ASP A 171 -6.71 -16.34 4.95
N SER A 172 -7.23 -15.14 4.74
CA SER A 172 -8.06 -14.75 3.58
C SER A 172 -7.31 -14.80 2.23
N VAL A 173 -6.02 -15.19 2.18
CA VAL A 173 -5.25 -15.39 0.93
C VAL A 173 -5.92 -16.37 -0.02
N ASP A 174 -6.55 -17.41 0.52
CA ASP A 174 -7.06 -18.51 -0.30
C ASP A 174 -8.38 -18.18 -1.01
N ASP A 175 -9.05 -17.08 -0.65
CA ASP A 175 -10.39 -16.76 -1.18
C ASP A 175 -10.37 -16.06 -2.55
N PHE A 176 -9.29 -15.36 -2.91
CA PHE A 176 -9.17 -14.70 -4.21
C PHE A 176 -7.72 -14.29 -4.56
N PRO A 177 -7.35 -14.31 -5.85
CA PRO A 177 -6.02 -13.90 -6.29
C PRO A 177 -5.81 -12.39 -6.14
N ARG A 178 -4.60 -11.99 -5.75
CA ARG A 178 -4.17 -10.59 -5.57
C ARG A 178 -2.64 -10.48 -5.59
N LEU A 179 -2.15 -9.29 -5.88
CA LEU A 179 -0.72 -8.97 -5.74
C LEU A 179 -0.52 -7.95 -4.63
N ILE A 180 0.51 -8.14 -3.79
CA ILE A 180 0.95 -7.14 -2.82
C ILE A 180 2.21 -6.48 -3.36
N VAL A 181 2.08 -5.23 -3.79
CA VAL A 181 3.12 -4.50 -4.53
C VAL A 181 3.75 -3.44 -3.63
N ARG A 182 5.07 -3.50 -3.43
CA ARG A 182 5.79 -2.47 -2.69
C ARG A 182 5.90 -1.19 -3.52
N TYR A 183 5.62 -0.06 -2.89
CA TYR A 183 5.84 1.27 -3.47
C TYR A 183 7.30 1.46 -3.87
N GLU A 184 8.22 0.91 -3.09
CA GLU A 184 9.65 0.97 -3.27
C GLU A 184 10.08 0.22 -4.54
N ASP A 185 9.50 -0.95 -4.82
CA ASP A 185 9.77 -1.69 -6.06
C ASP A 185 9.28 -0.90 -7.27
N LEU A 186 8.10 -0.29 -7.16
CA LEU A 186 7.57 0.58 -8.18
C LEU A 186 8.42 1.84 -8.40
N LEU A 187 9.15 2.31 -7.38
CA LEU A 187 9.99 3.50 -7.47
C LEU A 187 11.38 3.18 -8.03
N PHE A 188 12.02 2.12 -7.54
CA PHE A 188 13.41 1.78 -7.84
C PHE A 188 13.54 0.79 -9.01
N ARG A 189 12.53 -0.05 -9.26
CA ARG A 189 12.49 -1.04 -10.34
C ARG A 189 11.13 -1.00 -11.06
N PRO A 190 10.73 0.18 -11.56
CA PRO A 190 9.40 0.37 -12.14
C PRO A 190 9.14 -0.57 -13.32
N GLU A 191 10.13 -0.80 -14.17
CA GLU A 191 9.98 -1.64 -15.36
C GLU A 191 9.76 -3.12 -15.02
N GLU A 192 10.62 -3.69 -14.17
CA GLU A 192 10.50 -5.08 -13.71
C GLU A 192 9.15 -5.30 -13.00
N THR A 193 8.79 -4.40 -12.09
CA THR A 193 7.54 -4.47 -11.32
C THR A 193 6.31 -4.41 -12.23
N VAL A 194 6.29 -3.46 -13.17
CA VAL A 194 5.15 -3.24 -14.08
C VAL A 194 5.02 -4.39 -15.08
N LYS A 195 6.14 -4.92 -15.61
CA LYS A 195 6.14 -6.11 -16.48
C LYS A 195 5.55 -7.31 -15.75
N GLY A 196 6.02 -7.61 -14.55
CA GLY A 196 5.49 -8.73 -13.75
C GLY A 196 3.99 -8.61 -13.50
N ILE A 197 3.49 -7.42 -13.14
CA ILE A 197 2.06 -7.18 -12.96
C ILE A 197 1.28 -7.36 -14.27
N CYS A 198 1.80 -6.83 -15.38
CA CYS A 198 1.17 -6.92 -16.69
C CYS A 198 0.95 -8.38 -17.10
N ASP A 199 2.01 -9.18 -17.02
CA ASP A 199 2.01 -10.58 -17.40
C ASP A 199 1.12 -11.39 -16.46
N CYS A 200 1.14 -11.09 -15.16
CA CYS A 200 0.29 -11.74 -14.16
C CYS A 200 -1.20 -11.58 -14.48
N ALA A 201 -1.63 -10.36 -14.78
CA ALA A 201 -3.02 -10.07 -15.13
C ALA A 201 -3.43 -10.59 -16.51
N GLY A 202 -2.47 -11.12 -17.30
CA GLY A 202 -2.69 -11.58 -18.68
C GLY A 202 -2.80 -10.45 -19.70
N GLY A 203 -2.28 -9.27 -19.36
CA GLY A 203 -2.09 -8.18 -20.30
C GLY A 203 -0.87 -8.40 -21.19
N LYS A 204 -0.63 -7.46 -22.10
CA LYS A 204 0.57 -7.40 -22.93
C LYS A 204 1.35 -6.14 -22.63
N PHE A 205 2.65 -6.27 -22.44
CA PHE A 205 3.51 -5.11 -22.40
C PHE A 205 3.48 -4.43 -23.79
N LYS A 206 3.34 -3.10 -23.83
CA LYS A 206 3.19 -2.37 -25.10
C LYS A 206 4.45 -2.52 -25.96
N GLU A 207 4.30 -3.13 -27.13
CA GLU A 207 5.41 -3.44 -28.04
C GLU A 207 6.07 -2.17 -28.60
N GLY A 208 7.39 -2.25 -28.84
CA GLY A 208 8.13 -1.27 -29.64
C GLY A 208 8.48 0.06 -28.97
N GLY A 209 8.27 0.21 -27.65
CA GLY A 209 8.65 1.42 -26.90
C GLY A 209 9.54 1.12 -25.70
N GLU A 210 10.47 2.03 -25.43
CA GLU A 210 11.19 2.09 -24.15
C GLU A 210 10.19 2.21 -22.98
N PHE A 211 10.53 1.66 -21.81
CA PHE A 211 9.70 1.79 -20.62
C PHE A 211 9.46 3.27 -20.29
N LYS A 212 8.19 3.66 -20.21
CA LYS A 212 7.80 5.04 -19.93
C LYS A 212 7.71 5.26 -18.43
N THR A 213 8.51 6.21 -17.96
CA THR A 213 8.53 6.64 -16.57
C THR A 213 7.60 7.84 -16.35
N LYS A 214 7.15 8.02 -15.10
CA LYS A 214 6.44 9.22 -14.66
C LYS A 214 7.43 10.13 -13.93
N GLU A 215 7.97 11.13 -14.61
CA GLU A 215 8.98 12.03 -14.01
C GLU A 215 8.38 13.09 -13.07
N GLY A 216 7.17 13.58 -13.39
CA GLY A 216 6.43 14.54 -12.56
C GLY A 216 5.61 13.91 -11.43
N ALA A 217 4.97 14.75 -10.62
CA ALA A 217 4.05 14.31 -9.58
C ALA A 217 2.96 13.37 -10.12
N ALA A 218 2.72 12.25 -9.42
CA ALA A 218 1.65 11.31 -9.76
C ALA A 218 0.24 11.81 -9.37
N LYS A 219 0.15 12.93 -8.63
CA LYS A 219 -1.11 13.60 -8.25
C LYS A 219 -1.09 15.03 -8.78
N SER A 220 -2.23 15.52 -9.29
CA SER A 220 -2.41 16.90 -9.77
C SER A 220 -2.62 17.93 -8.64
N HIS A 221 -2.82 17.47 -7.41
CA HIS A 221 -3.03 18.34 -6.24
C HIS A 221 -2.09 17.96 -5.09
N GLY A 222 -1.39 18.97 -4.57
CA GLY A 222 -0.36 18.84 -3.54
C GLY A 222 1.06 19.03 -4.09
N ASN A 223 1.94 19.64 -3.30
CA ASN A 223 3.34 19.88 -3.66
C ASN A 223 4.17 18.58 -3.48
N THR A 224 3.88 17.56 -4.29
CA THR A 224 4.60 16.28 -4.25
C THR A 224 5.80 16.34 -5.20
N GLY A 225 6.99 16.01 -4.71
CA GLY A 225 8.21 15.97 -5.53
C GLY A 225 8.11 14.96 -6.67
N GLY A 226 8.86 15.20 -7.74
CA GLY A 226 8.98 14.27 -8.87
C GLY A 226 9.66 12.95 -8.50
N LYS A 227 9.89 12.10 -9.51
CA LYS A 227 10.51 10.78 -9.35
C LYS A 227 11.87 10.86 -8.64
N GLU A 228 12.75 11.74 -9.09
CA GLU A 228 14.09 11.94 -8.51
C GLU A 228 14.03 12.34 -7.03
N ALA A 229 13.19 13.34 -6.69
CA ALA A 229 13.00 13.75 -5.29
C ALA A 229 12.45 12.61 -4.43
N SER A 230 11.59 11.75 -4.99
CA SER A 230 11.09 10.57 -4.30
C SER A 230 12.19 9.52 -4.11
N MET A 231 13.01 9.26 -5.13
CA MET A 231 14.15 8.34 -5.03
C MET A 231 15.15 8.78 -3.97
N ILE A 232 15.51 10.07 -3.94
CA ILE A 232 16.41 10.62 -2.91
C ILE A 232 15.75 10.49 -1.53
N LYS A 233 14.46 10.80 -1.41
CA LYS A 233 13.76 10.75 -0.13
C LYS A 233 13.67 9.33 0.44
N TYR A 234 13.30 8.36 -0.39
CA TYR A 234 13.02 7.00 0.06
C TYR A 234 14.23 6.06 -0.05
N GLY A 235 15.28 6.46 -0.76
CA GLY A 235 16.52 5.68 -0.89
C GLY A 235 17.48 5.83 0.30
N ASP A 236 17.22 6.79 1.18
CA ASP A 236 18.06 7.16 2.32
C ASP A 236 17.53 6.53 3.63
N GLU A 237 18.35 5.71 4.27
CA GLU A 237 18.01 4.96 5.51
C GLU A 237 17.89 5.86 6.72
N GLU A 238 18.68 6.93 6.80
CA GLU A 238 18.59 7.88 7.89
C GLU A 238 17.28 8.67 7.81
N ARG A 239 16.80 8.97 6.60
CA ARG A 239 15.52 9.68 6.39
C ARG A 239 14.28 8.87 6.72
N ARG A 240 14.42 7.56 6.91
CA ARG A 240 13.30 6.68 7.26
C ARG A 240 12.71 7.01 8.63
N VAL A 241 13.58 7.37 9.58
CA VAL A 241 13.27 7.65 10.99
C VAL A 241 13.26 9.14 11.34
N VAL A 242 13.45 10.02 10.35
CA VAL A 242 13.35 11.47 10.59
C VAL A 242 11.94 11.86 11.02
N GLY A 243 11.86 12.59 12.12
CA GLY A 243 10.59 13.11 12.69
C GLY A 243 9.99 12.26 13.80
N TYR A 244 10.59 11.10 14.10
CA TYR A 244 10.17 10.23 15.20
C TYR A 244 10.94 10.54 16.49
N LYS A 245 10.27 10.33 17.63
CA LYS A 245 10.92 10.24 18.94
C LYS A 245 11.46 8.82 19.16
N ASP A 246 12.44 8.66 20.04
CA ASP A 246 13.00 7.34 20.35
C ASP A 246 11.93 6.41 20.95
N GLU A 247 11.01 6.95 21.76
CA GLU A 247 9.89 6.19 22.32
C GLU A 247 8.90 5.75 21.24
N ASP A 248 8.68 6.57 20.21
CA ASP A 248 7.85 6.20 19.06
C ASP A 248 8.50 5.05 18.28
N LEU A 249 9.80 5.13 18.02
CA LEU A 249 10.51 4.07 17.28
C LEU A 249 10.54 2.76 18.07
N LYS A 250 10.76 2.83 19.38
CA LYS A 250 10.66 1.67 20.27
C LYS A 250 9.26 1.08 20.25
N PHE A 251 8.23 1.91 20.40
CA PHE A 251 6.84 1.48 20.32
C PHE A 251 6.54 0.81 18.97
N PHE A 252 7.01 1.39 17.87
CA PHE A 252 6.86 0.81 16.54
C PHE A 252 7.49 -0.59 16.46
N ASP A 253 8.74 -0.74 16.89
CA ASP A 253 9.46 -2.02 16.82
C ASP A 253 8.77 -3.11 17.67
N GLU A 254 8.18 -2.73 18.81
CA GLU A 254 7.44 -3.64 19.69
C GLU A 254 6.05 -4.03 19.16
N ASN A 255 5.42 -3.21 18.31
CA ASN A 255 4.00 -3.35 17.94
C ASN A 255 3.76 -3.62 16.44
N ILE A 256 4.77 -3.50 15.58
CA ILE A 256 4.63 -3.77 14.14
C ILE A 256 4.45 -5.28 13.87
N ASP A 257 3.60 -5.65 12.91
CA ASP A 257 3.44 -7.05 12.52
C ASP A 257 4.70 -7.54 11.77
N MET A 258 5.57 -8.22 12.52
CA MET A 258 6.84 -8.73 12.00
C MET A 258 6.68 -9.78 10.90
N ARG A 259 5.55 -10.50 10.83
CA ARG A 259 5.30 -11.43 9.72
C ARG A 259 5.14 -10.65 8.43
N ILE A 260 4.37 -9.56 8.42
CA ILE A 260 4.21 -8.72 7.22
C ILE A 260 5.54 -8.04 6.85
N MET A 261 6.28 -7.53 7.84
CA MET A 261 7.59 -6.91 7.62
C MET A 261 8.57 -7.88 6.96
N ASN A 262 8.66 -9.12 7.46
CA ASN A 262 9.54 -10.16 6.92
C ASN A 262 9.16 -10.57 5.50
N LEU A 263 7.87 -10.79 5.24
CA LEU A 263 7.36 -11.11 3.90
C LEU A 263 7.75 -10.04 2.88
N LEU A 264 7.62 -8.76 3.25
CA LEU A 264 7.90 -7.63 2.38
C LEU A 264 9.37 -7.19 2.41
N GLY A 265 10.21 -7.79 3.25
CA GLY A 265 11.62 -7.42 3.40
C GLY A 265 11.85 -6.00 3.92
N TYR A 266 10.94 -5.49 4.76
CA TYR A 266 11.15 -4.25 5.49
C TYR A 266 11.92 -4.53 6.79
N LYS A 267 12.64 -3.52 7.27
CA LYS A 267 13.43 -3.61 8.51
C LYS A 267 12.72 -2.92 9.67
N LEU A 268 13.10 -3.24 10.90
CA LEU A 268 12.79 -2.42 12.07
C LEU A 268 13.44 -1.03 12.00
N SER A 269 13.13 -0.15 12.95
CA SER A 269 13.63 1.23 12.98
C SER A 269 15.16 1.33 12.93
N GLY A 270 15.86 0.36 13.53
CA GLY A 270 17.31 0.34 13.62
C GLY A 270 17.86 1.14 14.80
N LEU A 271 17.04 1.46 15.82
CA LEU A 271 17.57 1.75 17.15
C LEU A 271 18.48 0.58 17.54
N GLU A 272 19.77 0.86 17.74
CA GLU A 272 20.80 -0.14 18.05
C GLU A 272 20.30 -1.09 19.15
N GLU A 273 20.68 -2.38 19.05
CA GLU A 273 20.47 -3.36 20.12
C GLU A 273 20.84 -2.70 21.45
N TRP A 274 19.85 -2.52 22.32
CA TRP A 274 20.07 -2.10 23.69
C TRP A 274 21.01 -3.13 24.31
N THR A 275 22.31 -2.83 24.37
CA THR A 275 23.29 -3.73 24.99
C THR A 275 22.85 -3.92 26.43
N GLU A 276 22.46 -5.14 26.79
CA GLU A 276 22.31 -5.54 28.18
C GLU A 276 23.63 -5.25 28.91
N GLY A 277 23.67 -4.14 29.63
CA GLY A 277 24.90 -3.62 30.21
C GLY A 277 24.63 -2.67 31.36
N GLY A 278 23.77 -3.11 32.30
CA GLY A 278 23.41 -2.33 33.49
C GLY A 278 23.09 -3.16 34.73
N GLY A 279 23.57 -4.41 34.79
CA GLY A 279 23.63 -5.17 36.04
C GLY A 279 24.82 -4.68 36.88
N GLY A 280 24.68 -3.53 37.53
CA GLY A 280 25.57 -3.11 38.61
C GLY A 280 25.18 -3.87 39.88
N GLY A 281 26.14 -4.64 40.41
CA GLY A 281 26.00 -5.40 41.66
C GLY A 281 26.06 -4.56 42.92
#